data_AF-A0A8H5LQQ6-F1
#
_entry.id   AF-A0A8H5LQQ6-F1
#
_cell.length_a   1.000
_cell.length_b   1.000
_cell.length_c   1.000
_cell.angle_alpha   90.00
_cell.angle_beta   90.00
_cell.angle_gamma   90.00
#
_symmetry.space_group_name_H-M   'P 1'
#
loop_
_entity.id
_entity.type
_entity.pdbx_description
1 polymer ?
#
loop_
_entity_poly.entity_id
_entity_poly.type
_entity_poly.pdbx_seq_one_letter_code
_entity_poly.pdbx_strand_id
1 'polypeptide(L)'
;MPAQRRIEGRIFLDKNERVSIKINISKAGDEIESLEAKISELQRKKASKLIELSFRDYVLAPIRRITPEILSEIFCLFCHFKVYNDYTSDWFFPEIRHLNKSIGILMAAGIAWKNVVDATPALWWDLTVGFFVIVERMFCVKEG
;
A
#
# COMPACT_ATOMS: atom_id res chain seq x y z
N MET A 1 40.38 51.11 -9.70
CA MET A 1 39.08 50.61 -10.21
C MET A 1 39.17 50.50 -11.73
N PRO A 2 38.88 49.35 -12.36
CA PRO A 2 38.99 49.23 -13.82
C PRO A 2 37.78 49.87 -14.50
N ALA A 3 38.05 50.70 -15.51
CA ALA A 3 37.06 51.43 -16.30
C ALA A 3 36.18 50.47 -17.11
N GLN A 4 34.87 50.61 -16.95
CA GLN A 4 33.84 49.84 -17.64
C GLN A 4 33.84 50.24 -19.13
N ARG A 5 34.27 49.34 -20.02
CA ARG A 5 34.22 49.59 -21.47
C ARG A 5 32.76 49.66 -21.90
N ARG A 6 32.29 50.87 -22.20
CA ARG A 6 30.96 51.13 -22.75
C ARG A 6 30.91 50.62 -24.18
N ILE A 7 29.99 49.70 -24.48
CA ILE A 7 29.78 49.18 -25.84
C ILE A 7 29.07 50.29 -26.63
N GLU A 8 29.80 51.10 -27.38
CA GLU A 8 29.27 52.25 -28.16
C GLU A 8 29.11 51.95 -29.66
N GLY A 9 29.19 50.68 -30.08
CA GLY A 9 28.96 50.30 -31.48
C GLY A 9 27.49 49.97 -31.75
N ARG A 10 26.85 50.62 -32.75
CA ARG A 10 25.60 50.11 -33.32
C ARG A 10 25.91 48.79 -34.02
N ILE A 11 25.35 47.69 -33.48
CA ILE A 11 25.43 46.38 -34.12
C ILE A 11 24.46 46.39 -35.30
N PHE A 12 24.99 46.52 -36.51
CA PHE A 12 24.20 46.40 -37.74
C PHE A 12 24.02 44.93 -38.06
N LEU A 13 22.87 44.38 -37.67
CA LEU A 13 22.43 43.08 -38.12
C LEU A 13 21.97 43.17 -39.57
N ASP A 14 22.44 42.25 -40.41
CA ASP A 14 21.93 42.08 -41.77
C ASP A 14 20.44 41.69 -41.74
N LYS A 15 19.75 41.95 -42.85
CA LYS A 15 18.33 41.63 -43.01
C LYS A 15 18.05 40.13 -42.78
N ASN A 16 18.93 39.23 -43.23
CA ASN A 16 18.75 37.79 -42.99
C ASN A 16 18.93 37.44 -41.51
N GLU A 17 19.93 38.00 -40.83
CA GLU A 17 20.15 37.74 -39.40
C GLU A 17 18.93 38.17 -38.56
N ARG A 18 18.33 39.32 -38.88
CA ARG A 18 17.10 39.77 -38.20
C ARG A 18 15.92 38.84 -38.43
N VAL A 19 15.77 38.32 -39.65
CA VAL A 19 14.70 37.36 -39.98
C VAL A 19 14.92 36.05 -39.23
N SER A 20 16.14 35.51 -39.22
CA SER A 20 16.49 34.29 -38.48
C SER A 20 16.25 34.44 -36.98
N ILE A 21 16.65 35.56 -36.39
CA ILE A 21 16.41 35.83 -34.96
C ILE A 21 14.91 35.88 -34.67
N LYS A 22 14.11 36.53 -35.54
CA LYS A 22 12.66 36.63 -35.35
C LYS A 22 11.97 35.27 -35.40
N ILE A 23 12.39 34.39 -36.31
CA ILE A 23 11.87 33.01 -36.40
C ILE A 23 12.21 32.23 -35.14
N ASN A 24 13.45 32.32 -34.66
CA ASN A 24 13.88 31.62 -33.45
C ASN A 24 13.17 32.12 -32.20
N ILE A 25 12.93 33.43 -32.09
CA ILE A 25 12.13 34.02 -30.99
C ILE A 25 10.69 33.50 -31.02
N SER A 26 10.07 33.45 -32.21
CA SER A 26 8.72 32.90 -32.35
C SER A 26 8.67 31.44 -31.90
N LYS A 27 9.61 30.62 -32.39
CA LYS A 27 9.69 29.20 -32.05
C LYS A 27 9.93 28.98 -30.55
N ALA A 28 10.83 29.75 -29.95
CA ALA A 28 11.07 29.70 -28.50
C ALA A 28 9.82 30.12 -27.71
N GLY A 29 9.05 31.08 -28.20
CA GLY A 29 7.75 31.47 -27.63
C GLY A 29 6.75 30.31 -27.63
N ASP A 30 6.60 29.64 -28.77
CA ASP A 30 5.70 28.49 -28.91
C ASP A 30 6.12 27.31 -28.00
N GLU A 31 7.42 27.08 -27.86
CA GLU A 31 7.97 26.06 -26.97
C GLU A 31 7.71 26.39 -25.48
N ILE A 32 7.84 27.66 -25.09
CA ILE A 32 7.53 28.11 -23.72
C ILE A 32 6.06 27.88 -23.41
N GLU A 33 5.15 28.31 -24.29
CA GLU A 33 3.71 28.13 -24.10
C GLU A 33 3.33 26.64 -23.98
N SER A 34 3.93 25.80 -24.83
CA SER A 34 3.75 24.34 -24.77
C SER A 34 4.21 23.75 -23.44
N LEU A 35 5.37 24.18 -22.94
CA LEU A 35 5.91 23.71 -21.66
C LEU A 35 5.06 24.17 -20.48
N GLU A 36 4.57 25.41 -20.48
CA GLU A 36 3.68 25.94 -19.45
C GLU A 36 2.35 25.17 -19.38
N ALA A 37 1.77 24.84 -20.52
CA ALA A 37 0.58 23.99 -20.60
C ALA A 37 0.83 22.61 -19.99
N LYS A 38 1.99 22.00 -20.30
CA LYS A 38 2.37 20.68 -19.78
C LYS A 38 2.63 20.71 -18.26
N ILE A 39 3.28 21.76 -17.75
CA ILE A 39 3.47 21.96 -16.31
C ILE A 39 2.13 22.05 -15.60
N SER A 40 1.21 22.85 -16.14
CA SER A 40 -0.14 23.01 -15.59
C SER A 40 -0.91 21.69 -15.55
N GLU A 41 -0.82 20.90 -16.63
CA GLU A 41 -1.43 19.57 -16.68
C GLU A 41 -0.84 18.61 -15.65
N LEU A 42 0.49 18.59 -15.51
CA LEU A 42 1.19 17.75 -14.53
C LEU A 42 0.85 18.16 -13.10
N GLN A 43 0.73 19.45 -12.80
CA GLN A 43 0.31 19.95 -11.50
C GLN A 43 -1.12 19.49 -11.18
N ARG A 44 -2.05 19.56 -12.14
CA ARG A 44 -3.41 19.05 -11.97
C ARG A 44 -3.43 17.54 -11.72
N LYS A 45 -2.64 16.76 -12.47
CA LYS A 45 -2.48 15.31 -12.26
C LYS A 45 -1.90 14.99 -10.88
N LYS A 46 -0.91 15.76 -10.43
CA LYS A 46 -0.31 15.64 -9.09
C LYS A 46 -1.35 15.91 -8.00
N ALA A 47 -2.12 16.99 -8.12
CA ALA A 47 -3.16 17.33 -7.14
C ALA A 47 -4.23 16.23 -7.04
N SER A 48 -4.69 15.70 -8.18
CA SER A 48 -5.65 14.59 -8.22
C SER A 48 -5.11 13.34 -7.52
N LYS A 49 -3.88 12.92 -7.83
CA LYS A 49 -3.24 11.77 -7.14
C LYS A 49 -3.07 11.99 -5.64
N LEU A 50 -2.79 13.22 -5.22
CA LEU A 50 -2.62 13.53 -3.80
C LEU A 50 -3.94 13.38 -3.04
N ILE A 51 -5.06 13.77 -3.66
CA ILE A 51 -6.41 13.57 -3.12
C ILE A 51 -6.76 12.09 -3.06
N GLU A 52 -6.42 11.32 -4.09
CA GLU A 52 -6.62 9.86 -4.09
C GLU A 52 -5.86 9.17 -2.94
N LEU A 53 -4.61 9.57 -2.73
CA LEU A 53 -3.79 9.06 -1.63
C LEU A 53 -4.35 9.46 -0.26
N SER A 54 -4.77 10.71 -0.08
CA SER A 54 -5.35 11.15 1.19
C SER A 54 -6.67 10.46 1.48
N PHE A 55 -7.49 10.20 0.46
CA PHE A 55 -8.70 9.40 0.59
C PHE A 55 -8.39 7.95 0.98
N ARG A 56 -7.41 7.32 0.34
CA ARG A 56 -6.95 5.97 0.72
C ARG A 56 -6.48 5.93 2.17
N ASP A 57 -5.67 6.89 2.59
CA ASP A 57 -5.19 6.98 3.97
C ASP A 57 -6.33 7.24 4.95
N TYR A 58 -7.32 8.05 4.57
CA TYR A 58 -8.54 8.27 5.35
C TYR A 58 -9.36 6.99 5.53
N VAL A 59 -9.54 6.20 4.46
CA VAL A 59 -10.25 4.91 4.52
C VAL A 59 -9.49 3.87 5.36
N LEU A 60 -8.15 3.89 5.33
CA LEU A 60 -7.31 2.97 6.10
C LEU A 60 -7.02 3.46 7.53
N ALA A 61 -7.31 4.72 7.84
CA ALA A 61 -7.06 5.32 9.15
C ALA A 61 -7.82 4.65 10.31
N PRO A 62 -9.10 4.23 10.17
CA PRO A 62 -9.82 3.56 11.25
C PRO A 62 -9.10 2.30 11.73
N ILE A 63 -8.65 1.44 10.82
CA ILE A 63 -7.99 0.16 11.14
C ILE A 63 -6.69 0.37 11.92
N ARG A 64 -5.94 1.45 11.63
CA ARG A 64 -4.71 1.80 12.36
C ARG A 64 -4.96 2.42 13.74
N ARG A 65 -6.18 2.87 14.02
CA ARG A 65 -6.59 3.47 15.29
C ARG A 65 -7.31 2.49 16.22
N ILE A 66 -7.64 1.30 15.74
CA ILE A 66 -8.19 0.23 16.57
C ILE A 66 -7.09 -0.20 17.55
N THR A 67 -7.41 -0.21 18.84
CA THR A 67 -6.45 -0.67 19.85
C THR A 67 -6.20 -2.17 19.69
N PRO A 68 -5.03 -2.68 20.09
CA PRO A 68 -4.71 -4.10 19.98
C PRO A 68 -5.76 -5.02 20.61
N GLU A 69 -6.44 -4.57 21.67
CA GLU A 69 -7.47 -5.34 22.37
C GLU A 69 -8.69 -5.56 21.47
N ILE A 70 -9.24 -4.49 20.89
CA ILE A 70 -10.40 -4.59 19.99
C ILE A 70 -10.02 -5.39 18.74
N LEU A 71 -8.80 -5.19 18.22
CA LEU A 71 -8.31 -5.93 17.07
C LEU A 71 -8.16 -7.43 17.39
N SER A 72 -7.69 -7.78 18.59
CA SER A 72 -7.57 -9.16 19.05
C SER A 72 -8.94 -9.84 19.18
N GLU A 73 -9.96 -9.13 19.66
CA GLU A 73 -11.31 -9.65 19.79
C GLU A 73 -11.93 -9.90 18.41
N ILE A 74 -11.75 -8.97 17.47
CA ILE A 74 -12.17 -9.14 16.06
C ILE A 74 -11.47 -10.36 15.44
N PHE A 75 -10.18 -10.56 15.70
CA PHE A 75 -9.44 -11.73 15.19
C PHE A 75 -9.97 -13.03 15.77
N CYS A 76 -10.24 -13.08 17.08
CA CYS A 76 -10.85 -14.24 17.73
C CYS A 76 -12.21 -14.57 17.10
N LEU A 77 -13.06 -13.57 16.90
CA LEU A 77 -14.35 -13.75 16.24
C LEU A 77 -14.18 -14.24 14.80
N PHE A 78 -13.26 -13.66 14.02
CA PHE A 78 -13.00 -14.07 12.64
C PHE A 78 -12.51 -15.53 12.53
N CYS A 79 -11.60 -15.94 13.43
CA CYS A 79 -11.07 -17.30 13.45
C CYS A 79 -12.10 -18.33 13.94
N HIS A 80 -12.96 -17.98 14.92
CA HIS A 80 -13.96 -18.90 15.47
C HIS A 80 -15.26 -18.95 14.65
N PHE A 81 -15.64 -17.87 13.95
CA PHE A 81 -16.89 -17.81 13.18
C PHE A 81 -16.92 -18.78 11.98
N LYS A 82 -15.76 -19.11 11.40
CA LYS A 82 -15.66 -20.11 10.33
C LYS A 82 -15.91 -21.55 10.79
N VAL A 83 -15.76 -21.83 12.09
CA VAL A 83 -16.00 -23.17 12.65
C VAL A 83 -17.50 -23.50 12.68
N TYR A 84 -18.37 -22.49 12.75
CA TYR A 84 -19.82 -22.67 12.94
C TYR A 84 -20.64 -22.74 11.64
N ASN A 85 -20.08 -22.38 10.47
CA ASN A 85 -20.84 -22.28 9.21
C ASN A 85 -20.42 -23.32 8.14
N ASP A 86 -19.45 -24.19 8.42
CA ASP A 86 -18.94 -25.19 7.47
C ASP A 86 -19.55 -26.59 7.70
N TYR A 87 -20.88 -26.64 7.85
CA TYR A 87 -21.63 -27.91 7.98
C TYR A 87 -21.93 -28.57 6.62
N THR A 88 -21.27 -28.17 5.53
CA THR A 88 -21.59 -28.66 4.17
C THR A 88 -20.45 -29.37 3.42
N SER A 89 -19.35 -29.75 4.07
CA SER A 89 -18.43 -30.74 3.44
C SER A 89 -17.69 -31.64 4.45
N ASP A 90 -18.43 -32.50 5.11
CA ASP A 90 -18.31 -33.96 5.01
C ASP A 90 -16.91 -34.63 4.92
N TRP A 91 -16.60 -35.35 6.01
CA TRP A 91 -16.16 -36.76 6.03
C TRP A 91 -14.70 -37.19 6.02
N PHE A 92 -13.66 -36.40 6.31
CA PHE A 92 -12.41 -37.09 6.70
C PHE A 92 -11.57 -36.55 7.85
N PHE A 93 -11.45 -35.26 8.16
CA PHE A 93 -10.81 -34.78 9.41
C PHE A 93 -11.18 -33.29 9.68
N PRO A 94 -12.19 -32.98 10.51
CA PRO A 94 -12.77 -31.63 10.58
C PRO A 94 -12.09 -30.65 11.56
N GLU A 95 -11.36 -31.15 12.57
CA GLU A 95 -11.14 -30.35 13.79
C GLU A 95 -9.91 -29.41 13.77
N ILE A 96 -9.00 -29.50 12.80
CA ILE A 96 -7.69 -28.82 12.91
C ILE A 96 -7.31 -27.95 11.67
N ARG A 97 -8.04 -28.04 10.55
CA ARG A 97 -7.56 -27.43 9.28
C ARG A 97 -8.06 -26.02 8.98
N HIS A 98 -9.12 -25.54 9.64
CA HIS A 98 -9.76 -24.26 9.27
C HIS A 98 -9.19 -23.06 10.04
N LEU A 99 -8.79 -23.24 11.31
CA LEU A 99 -8.17 -22.16 12.10
C LEU A 99 -6.82 -21.73 11.55
N ASN A 100 -6.04 -22.68 11.04
CA ASN A 100 -4.65 -22.45 10.60
C ASN A 100 -4.57 -21.52 9.38
N LYS A 101 -5.57 -21.58 8.47
CA LYS A 101 -5.61 -20.70 7.30
C LYS A 101 -5.96 -19.25 7.67
N SER A 102 -6.93 -19.05 8.57
CA SER A 102 -7.33 -17.71 9.00
C SER A 102 -6.21 -17.00 9.75
N ILE A 103 -5.53 -17.71 10.67
CA ILE A 103 -4.37 -17.17 11.40
C ILE A 103 -3.22 -16.85 10.41
N GLY A 104 -2.97 -17.71 9.43
CA GLY A 104 -2.00 -17.44 8.36
C GLY A 104 -2.30 -16.18 7.54
N ILE A 105 -3.57 -15.94 7.21
CA ILE A 105 -4.02 -14.71 6.50
C ILE A 105 -3.78 -13.48 7.36
N LEU A 106 -4.10 -13.54 8.66
CA LEU A 106 -3.89 -12.42 9.59
C LEU A 106 -2.40 -12.08 9.76
N MET A 107 -1.54 -13.09 9.87
CA MET A 107 -0.08 -12.90 9.95
C MET A 107 0.52 -12.32 8.65
N ALA A 108 -0.08 -12.62 7.50
CA ALA A 108 0.35 -12.08 6.20
C ALA A 108 -0.11 -10.64 5.93
N ALA A 109 -1.10 -10.13 6.68
CA ALA A 109 -1.68 -8.79 6.47
C ALA A 109 -0.73 -7.64 6.86
N GLY A 110 0.25 -7.90 7.73
CA GLY A 110 1.30 -6.96 8.08
C GLY A 110 1.83 -7.11 9.51
N ILE A 111 2.95 -6.44 9.79
CA ILE A 111 3.68 -6.56 11.06
C ILE A 111 2.80 -6.19 12.27
N ALA A 112 1.98 -5.13 12.16
CA ALA A 112 1.11 -4.71 13.24
C ALA A 112 0.08 -5.80 13.60
N TRP A 113 -0.50 -6.46 12.59
CA TRP A 113 -1.49 -7.52 12.78
C TRP A 113 -0.82 -8.79 13.33
N LYS A 114 0.35 -9.14 12.81
CA LYS A 114 1.17 -10.23 13.35
C LYS A 114 1.46 -10.03 14.84
N ASN A 115 1.89 -8.84 15.25
CA ASN A 115 2.19 -8.57 16.66
C ASN A 115 0.95 -8.75 17.56
N VAL A 116 -0.24 -8.36 17.08
CA VAL A 116 -1.50 -8.58 17.81
C VAL A 116 -1.84 -10.07 17.88
N VAL A 117 -1.67 -10.81 16.78
CA VAL A 117 -1.89 -12.26 16.74
C VAL A 117 -0.94 -13.00 17.69
N ASP A 118 0.36 -12.68 17.67
CA ASP A 118 1.37 -13.27 18.54
C ASP A 118 1.10 -12.94 20.03
N ALA A 119 0.57 -11.75 20.32
CA ALA A 119 0.24 -11.31 21.67
C ALA A 119 -1.12 -11.81 22.20
N THR A 120 -1.89 -12.57 21.41
CA THR A 120 -3.25 -13.03 21.77
C THR A 120 -3.29 -14.55 21.91
N PRO A 121 -3.03 -15.13 23.10
CA PRO A 121 -3.01 -16.57 23.33
C PRO A 121 -4.29 -17.31 22.93
N ALA A 122 -5.45 -16.65 23.03
CA ALA A 122 -6.74 -17.22 22.68
C ALA A 122 -6.83 -17.67 21.20
N LEU A 123 -6.06 -17.05 20.29
CA LEU A 123 -5.98 -17.46 18.89
C LEU A 123 -5.22 -18.79 18.69
N TRP A 124 -4.39 -19.16 19.67
CA TRP A 124 -3.50 -20.33 19.59
C TRP A 124 -3.98 -21.51 20.43
N TRP A 125 -4.92 -21.28 21.35
CA TRP A 125 -5.43 -22.28 22.28
C TRP A 125 -5.96 -23.55 21.59
N ASP A 126 -6.69 -23.38 20.48
CA ASP A 126 -7.19 -24.49 19.68
C ASP A 126 -6.09 -25.24 18.91
N LEU A 127 -4.96 -24.57 18.61
CA LEU A 127 -3.80 -25.19 17.96
C LEU A 127 -3.09 -26.17 18.91
N THR A 128 -3.04 -25.83 20.20
CA THR A 128 -2.44 -26.68 21.25
C THR A 128 -3.27 -27.94 21.54
N VAL A 129 -4.61 -27.85 21.52
CA VAL A 129 -5.48 -29.01 21.74
C VAL A 129 -5.42 -29.98 20.55
N GLY A 130 -5.37 -29.48 19.32
CA GLY A 130 -5.23 -30.32 18.12
C GLY A 130 -3.94 -31.14 18.09
N PHE A 131 -2.82 -30.58 18.54
CA PHE A 131 -1.55 -31.33 18.64
C PHE A 131 -1.63 -32.45 19.68
N PHE A 132 -2.23 -32.19 20.85
CA PHE A 132 -2.34 -33.16 21.93
C PHE A 132 -3.28 -34.33 21.56
N VAL A 133 -4.41 -34.05 20.91
CA VAL A 133 -5.37 -35.07 20.44
C VAL A 133 -4.78 -35.97 19.34
N ILE A 134 -3.95 -35.43 18.45
CA ILE A 134 -3.23 -36.23 17.45
C ILE A 134 -2.21 -37.16 18.10
N VAL A 135 -1.47 -36.66 19.10
CA VAL A 135 -0.44 -37.45 19.80
C VAL A 135 -1.09 -38.58 20.60
N GLU A 136 -2.13 -38.32 21.40
CA GLU A 136 -2.81 -39.40 22.15
C GLU A 136 -3.43 -40.46 21.23
N ARG A 137 -4.06 -40.06 20.11
CA ARG A 137 -4.62 -41.03 19.16
C ARG A 137 -3.55 -41.84 18.43
N MET A 138 -2.38 -41.27 18.15
CA MET A 138 -1.26 -42.04 17.59
C MET A 138 -0.69 -43.06 18.59
N PHE A 139 -0.76 -42.79 19.90
CA PHE A 139 -0.35 -43.74 20.93
C PHE A 139 -1.42 -44.81 21.22
N CYS A 140 -2.71 -44.52 21.11
CA CYS A 140 -3.79 -45.51 21.29
C CYS A 140 -3.92 -46.54 20.16
N VAL A 141 -3.41 -46.29 18.95
CA VAL A 141 -3.51 -47.24 17.81
C VAL A 141 -2.46 -48.37 17.89
N LYS A 142 -1.55 -48.37 18.88
CA LYS A 142 -0.49 -49.39 19.01
C LYS A 142 -0.78 -50.54 20.00
N GLU A 143 -1.93 -50.59 20.64
CA GLU A 143 -2.27 -51.67 21.61
C GLU A 143 -3.57 -52.44 21.27
N GLY A 144 -3.75 -52.81 19.99
CA GLY A 144 -4.84 -53.69 19.54
C GLY A 144 -4.34 -54.77 18.59
#